data_AF-A0A1W5D082-F1
#
_entry.id   AF-A0A1W5D082-F1
#
_cell.length_a   1.000
_cell.length_b   1.000
_cell.length_c   1.000
_cell.angle_alpha   90.00
_cell.angle_beta   90.00
_cell.angle_gamma   90.00
#
_symmetry.space_group_name_H-M   'P 1'
#
loop_
_entity.id
_entity.type
_entity.pdbx_description
1 polymer ?
#
loop_
_entity_poly.entity_id
_entity_poly.type
_entity_poly.pdbx_seq_one_letter_code
_entity_poly.pdbx_strand_id
1 'polypeptide(L)'
;MVARGIEVGPGGEGKWREKLALVRSAKDRGIKADCVPVKSSDGVYIIYTSGTTGLPKGVLREAGGHAVGLNLSIKYLFGIHGPGDVIFCASDIGWVVGHSYILYAPLLAGAATVLFEGKPIATPDAGTFWRILEEYKVNILSTAPTALRAIRRDDPENKFFKEVGSRNGLRHLRALFLAGERSEPSIVTMYQKLLEQYTAPGAQVIDNWWSSESGSPISGIALSAPVGRDHQLKAHNKPLLIKPGSAGKPMPGFDVRTVDDEGNEVKRGQMGNIVMGIPLAPTGLTTLFGDEERFYKGYMKRFNGKWIDTGDAGMIDEDGYVHIMSRSDDIINVAAHRFSIGKSPLLTPLPPLPSLLPFLPQIFPHQRYFKPTPRQGSIEQAISSHPSIAECAVVGIPDALKGHLPFAFVTLSTPAHPRSATPPPL
;
A
#
# COMPACT_ATOMS: atom_id res chain seq x y z
N MET A 1 26.59 10.71 2.16
CA MET A 1 27.63 10.40 1.16
C MET A 1 26.95 10.20 -0.18
N VAL A 2 26.94 11.20 -1.06
CA VAL A 2 26.89 10.91 -2.50
C VAL A 2 28.36 10.84 -2.89
N ALA A 3 28.88 9.63 -2.98
CA ALA A 3 30.24 9.44 -3.43
C ALA A 3 30.27 9.77 -4.93
N ARG A 4 30.70 10.98 -5.29
CA ARG A 4 31.05 11.28 -6.68
C ARG A 4 32.21 10.37 -7.04
N GLY A 5 31.96 9.42 -7.95
CA GLY A 5 33.00 8.61 -8.58
C GLY A 5 33.32 7.27 -7.94
N ILE A 6 32.35 6.53 -7.40
CA ILE A 6 32.55 5.09 -7.14
C ILE A 6 31.78 4.31 -8.21
N GLU A 7 32.47 3.86 -9.25
CA GLU A 7 31.97 2.81 -10.14
C GLU A 7 31.59 1.59 -9.30
N VAL A 8 30.28 1.31 -9.23
CA VAL A 8 29.77 0.08 -8.64
C VAL A 8 29.79 -0.99 -9.72
N GLY A 9 30.98 -1.45 -10.10
CA GLY A 9 31.13 -2.71 -10.80
C GLY A 9 30.70 -3.89 -9.90
N PRO A 10 30.43 -5.08 -10.45
CA PRO A 10 30.00 -6.24 -9.67
C PRO A 10 31.11 -6.61 -8.67
N GLY A 11 30.96 -6.16 -7.42
CA GLY A 11 32.00 -6.25 -6.40
C GLY A 11 31.70 -7.39 -5.44
N GLY A 12 32.49 -8.46 -5.53
CA GLY A 12 32.49 -9.55 -4.55
C GLY A 12 32.91 -9.07 -3.14
N GLU A 13 32.67 -9.93 -2.15
CA GLU A 13 32.87 -9.68 -0.70
C GLU A 13 34.23 -9.05 -0.32
N GLY A 14 35.30 -9.30 -1.10
CA GLY A 14 36.63 -8.73 -0.88
C GLY A 14 36.67 -7.20 -0.93
N LYS A 15 35.97 -6.57 -1.89
CA LYS A 15 35.94 -5.10 -2.02
C LYS A 15 35.17 -4.44 -0.88
N TRP A 16 34.23 -5.15 -0.25
CA TRP A 16 33.47 -4.62 0.89
C TRP A 16 34.31 -4.58 2.18
N ARG A 17 35.11 -5.63 2.43
CA ARG A 17 36.02 -5.67 3.58
C ARG A 17 37.07 -4.56 3.53
N GLU A 18 37.64 -4.29 2.35
CA GLU A 18 38.58 -3.18 2.14
C GLU A 18 37.93 -1.81 2.43
N LYS A 19 36.71 -1.59 1.94
CA LYS A 19 35.95 -0.36 2.23
C LYS A 19 35.66 -0.20 3.72
N LEU A 20 35.28 -1.28 4.41
CA LEU A 20 35.08 -1.26 5.85
C LEU A 20 36.38 -0.96 6.61
N ALA A 21 37.51 -1.51 6.18
CA ALA A 21 38.82 -1.21 6.76
C ALA A 21 39.19 0.28 6.58
N LEU A 22 38.91 0.85 5.41
CA LEU A 22 39.12 2.28 5.14
C LEU A 22 38.26 3.17 6.05
N VAL A 23 36.97 2.83 6.20
CA VAL A 23 36.05 3.56 7.09
C VAL A 23 36.49 3.46 8.55
N ARG A 24 36.92 2.28 9.01
CA ARG A 24 37.48 2.09 10.37
C ARG A 24 38.75 2.93 10.57
N SER A 25 39.70 2.86 9.65
CA SER A 25 40.93 3.66 9.70
C SER A 25 40.65 5.17 9.70
N ALA A 26 39.66 5.64 8.95
CA ALA A 26 39.26 7.05 8.98
C ALA A 26 38.68 7.43 10.35
N LYS A 27 37.81 6.60 10.91
CA LYS A 27 37.22 6.79 12.25
C LYS A 27 38.29 6.83 13.34
N ASP A 28 39.22 5.89 13.34
CA ASP A 28 40.28 5.78 14.34
C ASP A 28 41.24 6.97 14.29
N ARG A 29 41.41 7.57 13.11
CA ARG A 29 42.19 8.81 12.90
C ARG A 29 41.39 10.09 13.13
N GLY A 30 40.13 10.00 13.55
CA GLY A 30 39.26 11.15 13.76
C GLY A 30 38.89 11.90 12.48
N ILE A 31 39.08 11.29 11.30
CA ILE A 31 38.76 11.90 10.01
C ILE A 31 37.24 11.87 9.84
N LYS A 32 36.64 13.06 9.66
CA LYS A 32 35.23 13.24 9.33
C LYS A 32 35.11 13.81 7.93
N ALA A 33 34.12 13.34 7.17
CA ALA A 33 33.77 13.91 5.89
C ALA A 33 32.63 14.91 6.07
N ASP A 34 32.74 16.07 5.42
CA ASP A 34 31.65 17.04 5.34
C ASP A 34 30.55 16.58 4.36
N CYS A 35 29.37 17.19 4.47
CA CYS A 35 28.28 17.00 3.51
C CYS A 35 28.66 17.64 2.17
N VAL A 36 28.86 16.81 1.14
CA VAL A 36 29.08 17.28 -0.24
C VAL A 36 27.79 17.90 -0.78
N PRO A 37 27.79 19.19 -1.17
CA PRO A 37 26.63 19.80 -1.82
C PRO A 37 26.35 19.15 -3.17
N VAL A 38 25.07 18.86 -3.43
CA VAL A 38 24.57 18.28 -4.68
C VAL A 38 23.45 19.15 -5.25
N LYS A 39 23.21 19.07 -6.56
CA LYS A 39 22.07 19.76 -7.18
C LYS A 39 20.77 19.04 -6.77
N SER A 40 19.65 19.77 -6.80
CA SER A 40 18.34 19.18 -6.55
C SER A 40 18.01 18.03 -7.50
N SER A 41 18.49 18.09 -8.74
CA SER A 41 18.28 17.07 -9.78
C SER A 41 19.36 15.98 -9.80
N ASP A 42 20.36 16.03 -8.90
CA ASP A 42 21.33 14.94 -8.80
C ASP A 42 20.62 13.69 -8.24
N GLY A 43 20.91 12.52 -8.83
CA GLY A 43 20.39 11.25 -8.35
C GLY A 43 20.92 10.90 -6.96
N VAL A 44 20.02 10.61 -6.01
CA VAL A 44 20.37 10.18 -4.65
C VAL A 44 20.44 8.66 -4.52
N TYR A 45 19.60 7.92 -5.24
CA TYR A 45 19.67 6.46 -5.33
C TYR A 45 18.99 5.95 -6.60
N ILE A 46 19.26 4.69 -6.93
CA ILE A 46 18.55 3.91 -7.94
C ILE A 46 17.95 2.71 -7.22
N ILE A 47 16.65 2.49 -7.37
CA ILE A 47 15.99 1.29 -6.86
C ILE A 47 15.50 0.45 -8.03
N TYR A 48 15.94 -0.82 -8.07
CA TYR A 48 15.55 -1.73 -9.13
C TYR A 48 14.21 -2.38 -8.83
N THR A 49 13.28 -2.31 -9.78
CA THR A 49 11.99 -2.98 -9.71
C THR A 49 11.91 -4.12 -10.72
N SER A 50 11.24 -5.20 -10.36
CA SER A 50 10.94 -6.31 -11.26
C SER A 50 9.86 -5.88 -12.25
N GLY A 51 10.21 -5.77 -13.53
CA GLY A 51 9.21 -5.68 -14.60
C GLY A 51 8.58 -7.04 -14.85
N THR A 52 7.34 -7.06 -15.36
CA THR A 52 6.55 -8.29 -15.55
C THR A 52 7.17 -9.30 -16.52
N THR A 53 8.11 -8.90 -17.40
CA THR A 53 8.68 -9.80 -18.43
C THR A 53 10.10 -9.41 -18.93
N GLY A 54 10.82 -8.49 -18.27
CA GLY A 54 12.11 -7.98 -18.79
C GLY A 54 13.15 -7.61 -17.73
N LEU A 55 14.31 -7.11 -18.17
CA LEU A 55 15.42 -6.68 -17.30
C LEU A 55 14.93 -5.76 -16.16
N PRO A 56 15.55 -5.75 -14.96
CA PRO A 56 15.14 -4.86 -13.88
C PRO A 56 15.11 -3.38 -14.32
N LYS A 57 14.11 -2.61 -13.88
CA LYS A 57 13.99 -1.18 -14.16
C LYS A 57 14.65 -0.39 -13.04
N GLY A 58 15.65 0.43 -13.33
CA GLY A 58 16.32 1.27 -12.33
C GLY A 58 15.57 2.59 -12.13
N VAL A 59 14.65 2.67 -11.18
CA VAL A 59 13.96 3.94 -10.86
C VAL A 59 14.96 4.89 -10.23
N LEU A 60 15.23 6.01 -10.91
CA LEU A 60 16.13 7.06 -10.41
C LEU A 60 15.36 8.01 -9.49
N ARG A 61 15.93 8.30 -8.32
CA ARG A 61 15.38 9.30 -7.40
C ARG A 61 16.28 10.53 -7.32
N GLU A 62 15.71 11.71 -7.54
CA GLU A 62 16.43 12.99 -7.42
C GLU A 62 16.45 13.51 -5.98
N ALA A 63 17.54 14.18 -5.59
CA ALA A 63 17.78 14.58 -4.21
C ALA A 63 16.76 15.59 -3.65
N GLY A 64 16.50 16.69 -4.38
CA GLY A 64 15.70 17.81 -3.90
C GLY A 64 14.22 17.46 -3.77
N GLY A 65 13.62 16.92 -4.85
CA GLY A 65 12.22 16.53 -4.87
C GLY A 65 11.89 15.44 -3.85
N HIS A 66 12.79 14.45 -3.69
CA HIS A 66 12.66 13.41 -2.68
C HIS A 66 12.64 13.98 -1.26
N ALA A 67 13.60 14.84 -0.91
CA ALA A 67 13.68 15.41 0.43
C ALA A 67 12.43 16.24 0.78
N VAL A 68 11.98 17.10 -0.14
CA VAL A 68 10.81 17.96 0.08
C VAL A 68 9.52 17.14 0.15
N GLY A 69 9.28 16.24 -0.80
CA GLY A 69 8.04 15.45 -0.82
C GLY A 69 7.95 14.45 0.33
N LEU A 70 9.07 13.86 0.76
CA LEU A 70 9.09 13.01 1.95
C LEU A 70 8.82 13.79 3.23
N ASN A 71 9.42 14.98 3.38
CA ASN A 71 9.18 15.82 4.56
C ASN A 71 7.73 16.30 4.65
N LEU A 72 7.08 16.57 3.50
CA LEU A 72 5.65 16.85 3.45
C LEU A 72 4.83 15.61 3.81
N SER A 73 5.06 14.48 3.13
CA SER A 73 4.21 13.28 3.30
C SER A 73 4.26 12.71 4.71
N ILE A 74 5.42 12.72 5.39
CA ILE A 74 5.53 12.19 6.75
C ILE A 74 4.77 13.04 7.79
N LYS A 75 4.77 14.36 7.62
CA LYS A 75 4.01 15.26 8.49
C LYS A 75 2.51 15.23 8.15
N TYR A 76 2.19 15.34 6.87
CA TYR A 76 0.80 15.43 6.38
C TYR A 76 0.03 14.13 6.57
N LEU A 77 0.54 13.03 6.00
CA LEU A 77 -0.16 11.75 5.98
C LEU A 77 0.00 11.04 7.32
N PHE A 78 1.25 10.81 7.74
CA PHE A 78 1.58 9.99 8.91
C PHE A 78 1.51 10.77 10.23
N GLY A 79 1.41 12.10 10.22
CA GLY A 79 1.33 12.89 11.45
C GLY A 79 2.57 12.74 12.35
N ILE A 80 3.74 12.59 11.72
CA ILE A 80 5.05 12.52 12.40
C ILE A 80 5.74 13.86 12.15
N HIS A 81 5.89 14.67 13.20
CA HIS A 81 6.29 16.08 13.12
C HIS A 81 7.74 16.35 13.55
N GLY A 82 8.42 15.36 14.13
CA GLY A 82 9.86 15.42 14.41
C GLY A 82 10.23 14.88 15.78
N PRO A 83 11.12 15.56 16.55
CA PRO A 83 11.60 15.05 17.84
C PRO A 83 10.46 14.67 18.79
N GLY A 84 10.57 13.47 19.36
CA GLY A 84 9.54 12.89 20.25
C GLY A 84 8.55 11.98 19.53
N ASP A 85 8.41 12.08 18.21
CA ASP A 85 7.65 11.11 17.43
C ASP A 85 8.51 9.89 17.06
N VAL A 86 7.87 8.73 17.05
CA VAL A 86 8.46 7.42 16.73
C VAL A 86 7.61 6.72 15.68
N ILE A 87 8.21 6.36 14.56
CA ILE A 87 7.57 5.56 13.51
C ILE A 87 8.21 4.18 13.43
N PHE A 88 7.37 3.15 13.31
CA PHE A 88 7.80 1.81 12.99
C PHE A 88 7.23 1.43 11.62
N CYS A 89 8.10 1.36 10.62
CA CYS A 89 7.74 0.85 9.31
C CYS A 89 8.30 -0.58 9.19
N ALA A 90 7.43 -1.58 9.32
CA ALA A 90 7.77 -2.99 9.26
C ALA A 90 7.95 -3.43 7.80
N SER A 91 9.04 -2.97 7.20
CA SER A 91 9.47 -3.31 5.84
C SER A 91 10.99 -3.53 5.82
N ASP A 92 11.56 -3.68 4.63
CA ASP A 92 13.00 -3.85 4.43
C ASP A 92 13.57 -2.70 3.59
N ILE A 93 14.85 -2.38 3.81
CA ILE A 93 15.55 -1.31 3.09
C ILE A 93 15.76 -1.62 1.61
N GLY A 94 15.60 -2.86 1.16
CA GLY A 94 15.58 -3.25 -0.24
C GLY A 94 14.34 -2.76 -1.00
N TRP A 95 13.28 -2.34 -0.31
CA TRP A 95 12.07 -1.79 -0.91
C TRP A 95 12.01 -0.27 -0.80
N VAL A 96 11.20 0.36 -1.67
CA VAL A 96 10.97 1.82 -1.60
C VAL A 96 10.37 2.25 -0.26
N VAL A 97 9.60 1.37 0.37
CA VAL A 97 9.01 1.60 1.69
C VAL A 97 10.09 1.84 2.74
N GLY A 98 11.14 1.00 2.75
CA GLY A 98 12.27 1.17 3.64
C GLY A 98 13.09 2.42 3.34
N HIS A 99 13.36 2.70 2.06
CA HIS A 99 14.02 3.95 1.67
C HIS A 99 13.25 5.17 2.19
N SER A 100 11.96 5.27 1.87
CA SER A 100 11.16 6.45 2.17
C SER A 100 10.81 6.58 3.65
N TYR A 101 10.39 5.51 4.33
CA TYR A 101 9.77 5.60 5.68
C TYR A 101 10.46 4.81 6.78
N ILE A 102 11.51 4.02 6.50
CA ILE A 102 12.47 3.60 7.53
C ILE A 102 13.60 4.63 7.62
N LEU A 103 14.14 5.07 6.47
CA LEU A 103 15.34 5.91 6.42
C LEU A 103 15.03 7.40 6.23
N TYR A 104 14.68 7.84 5.02
CA TYR A 104 14.76 9.25 4.64
C TYR A 104 13.74 10.13 5.38
N ALA A 105 12.44 9.83 5.28
CA ALA A 105 11.41 10.74 5.80
C ALA A 105 11.49 10.96 7.32
N PRO A 106 11.64 9.92 8.17
CA PRO A 106 11.72 10.12 9.62
C PRO A 106 12.95 10.93 10.02
N LEU A 107 14.10 10.64 9.41
CA LEU A 107 15.35 11.35 9.68
C LEU A 107 15.31 12.80 9.19
N LEU A 108 14.68 13.07 8.03
CA LEU A 108 14.43 14.42 7.53
C LEU A 108 13.48 15.21 8.45
N ALA A 109 12.54 14.55 9.11
CA ALA A 109 11.67 15.18 10.10
C ALA A 109 12.36 15.38 11.47
N GLY A 110 13.47 14.68 11.74
CA GLY A 110 14.10 14.62 13.05
C GLY A 110 13.37 13.69 14.04
N ALA A 111 12.54 12.78 13.53
CA ALA A 111 11.83 11.77 14.32
C ALA A 111 12.69 10.51 14.52
N ALA A 112 12.30 9.67 15.49
CA ALA A 112 12.88 8.35 15.67
C ALA A 112 12.23 7.33 14.72
N THR A 113 13.03 6.39 14.22
CA THR A 113 12.60 5.31 13.33
C THR A 113 13.06 3.97 13.89
N VAL A 114 12.19 2.95 13.81
CA VAL A 114 12.52 1.59 14.26
C VAL A 114 13.03 0.79 13.06
N LEU A 115 14.30 0.38 13.12
CA LEU A 115 14.87 -0.63 12.22
C LEU A 115 14.69 -2.01 12.84
N PHE A 116 13.89 -2.85 12.19
CA PHE A 116 13.54 -4.17 12.71
C PHE A 116 14.14 -5.28 11.87
N GLU A 117 15.01 -6.09 12.49
CA GLU A 117 15.54 -7.31 11.91
C GLU A 117 14.81 -8.50 12.54
N GLY A 118 13.76 -8.98 11.87
CA GLY A 118 12.94 -10.08 12.35
C GLY A 118 11.72 -10.31 11.48
N LYS A 119 10.74 -11.04 12.02
CA LYS A 119 9.48 -11.35 11.35
C LYS A 119 8.30 -10.97 12.25
N PRO A 120 7.12 -10.69 11.67
CA PRO A 120 5.90 -10.43 12.45
C PRO A 120 5.50 -11.59 13.37
N ILE A 121 5.91 -12.81 12.99
CA ILE A 121 5.68 -14.07 13.71
C ILE A 121 7.01 -14.83 13.82
N ALA A 122 7.07 -15.83 14.69
CA ALA A 122 8.22 -16.73 14.87
C ALA A 122 9.54 -16.08 15.32
N THR A 123 9.57 -14.77 15.65
CA THR A 123 10.73 -14.09 16.25
C THR A 123 10.38 -13.30 17.53
N PRO A 124 9.95 -13.98 18.61
CA PRO A 124 9.73 -15.42 18.73
C PRO A 124 8.28 -15.82 18.40
N ASP A 125 7.32 -14.88 18.39
CA ASP A 125 5.89 -15.17 18.28
C ASP A 125 5.12 -14.01 17.59
N ALA A 126 3.80 -14.18 17.47
CA ALA A 126 2.87 -13.21 16.88
C ALA A 126 2.64 -11.93 17.73
N GLY A 127 3.26 -11.84 18.91
CA GLY A 127 3.25 -10.65 19.76
C GLY A 127 4.37 -9.66 19.44
N THR A 128 5.27 -9.99 18.52
CA THR A 128 6.51 -9.23 18.27
C THR A 128 6.28 -7.77 17.92
N PHE A 129 5.36 -7.49 16.99
CA PHE A 129 5.04 -6.10 16.66
C PHE A 129 4.52 -5.33 17.86
N TRP A 130 3.58 -5.92 18.62
CA TRP A 130 2.92 -5.25 19.74
C TRP A 130 3.90 -4.94 20.88
N ARG A 131 4.87 -5.83 21.14
CA ARG A 131 5.97 -5.58 22.10
C ARG A 131 6.84 -4.40 21.66
N ILE A 132 7.19 -4.31 20.37
CA ILE A 132 7.95 -3.17 19.82
C ILE A 132 7.16 -1.87 19.99
N LEU A 133 5.85 -1.88 19.71
CA LEU A 133 5.02 -0.69 19.87
C LEU A 133 5.01 -0.19 21.33
N GLU A 134 4.92 -1.11 22.29
CA GLU A 134 4.95 -0.79 23.72
C GLU A 134 6.32 -0.27 24.18
N GLU A 135 7.38 -1.00 23.87
CA GLU A 135 8.75 -0.71 24.31
C GLU A 135 9.23 0.65 23.79
N TYR A 136 9.03 0.91 22.49
CA TYR A 136 9.51 2.12 21.84
C TYR A 136 8.46 3.24 21.77
N LYS A 137 7.29 3.05 22.39
CA LYS A 137 6.18 4.03 22.42
C LYS A 137 5.83 4.54 21.02
N VAL A 138 5.72 3.62 20.07
CA VAL A 138 5.54 3.92 18.65
C VAL A 138 4.26 4.70 18.43
N ASN A 139 4.35 5.80 17.67
CA ASN A 139 3.18 6.59 17.30
C ASN A 139 2.46 6.04 16.09
N ILE A 140 3.19 5.49 15.13
CA ILE A 140 2.62 4.98 13.88
C ILE A 140 3.30 3.66 13.50
N LEU A 141 2.48 2.63 13.24
CA LEU A 141 2.92 1.39 12.61
C LEU A 141 2.54 1.44 11.13
N SER A 142 3.49 1.21 10.22
CA SER A 142 3.21 0.94 8.81
C SER A 142 3.69 -0.47 8.46
N THR A 143 2.81 -1.28 7.84
CA THR A 143 3.11 -2.68 7.50
C THR A 143 2.31 -3.12 6.26
N ALA A 144 2.67 -4.26 5.68
CA ALA A 144 1.85 -4.90 4.65
C ALA A 144 0.68 -5.69 5.28
N PRO A 145 -0.51 -5.74 4.63
CA PRO A 145 -1.60 -6.65 4.98
C PRO A 145 -1.18 -8.12 5.19
N THR A 146 -0.21 -8.62 4.44
CA THR A 146 0.34 -9.99 4.55
C THR A 146 0.89 -10.25 5.94
N ALA A 147 1.58 -9.28 6.53
CA ALA A 147 2.12 -9.43 7.89
C ALA A 147 0.98 -9.57 8.92
N LEU A 148 -0.10 -8.79 8.75
CA LEU A 148 -1.27 -8.88 9.62
C LEU A 148 -2.05 -10.19 9.42
N ARG A 149 -2.10 -10.72 8.20
CA ARG A 149 -2.65 -12.06 7.94
C ARG A 149 -1.84 -13.14 8.62
N ALA A 150 -0.50 -13.07 8.53
CA ALA A 150 0.38 -14.00 9.22
C ALA A 150 0.20 -13.96 10.75
N ILE A 151 0.15 -12.76 11.35
CA ILE A 151 -0.15 -12.59 12.78
C ILE A 151 -1.50 -13.20 13.12
N ARG A 152 -2.55 -12.94 12.33
CA ARG A 152 -3.89 -13.46 12.58
C ARG A 152 -3.97 -14.98 12.45
N ARG A 153 -3.18 -15.59 11.56
CA ARG A 153 -3.13 -17.04 11.43
C ARG A 153 -2.60 -17.69 12.70
N ASP A 154 -1.54 -17.12 13.28
CA ASP A 154 -0.86 -17.65 14.46
C ASP A 154 -1.51 -17.18 15.79
N ASP A 155 -2.20 -16.03 15.79
CA ASP A 155 -3.00 -15.48 16.90
C ASP A 155 -4.41 -15.02 16.43
N PRO A 156 -5.34 -15.96 16.13
CA PRO A 156 -6.66 -15.65 15.56
C PRO A 156 -7.54 -14.77 16.44
N GLU A 157 -7.31 -14.80 17.76
CA GLU A 157 -8.09 -14.07 18.76
C GLU A 157 -7.45 -12.73 19.15
N ASN A 158 -6.29 -12.39 18.57
CA ASN A 158 -5.48 -11.21 18.88
C ASN A 158 -5.13 -11.12 20.38
N LYS A 159 -4.77 -12.25 21.02
CA LYS A 159 -4.41 -12.33 22.44
C LYS A 159 -3.23 -11.44 22.76
N PHE A 160 -2.18 -11.46 21.96
CA PHE A 160 -0.98 -10.65 22.23
C PHE A 160 -1.27 -9.16 22.13
N PHE A 161 -2.06 -8.74 21.13
CA PHE A 161 -2.49 -7.36 21.00
C PHE A 161 -3.30 -6.91 22.22
N LYS A 162 -4.29 -7.72 22.63
CA LYS A 162 -5.15 -7.42 23.77
C LYS A 162 -4.39 -7.41 25.08
N GLU A 163 -3.39 -8.28 25.27
CA GLU A 163 -2.57 -8.32 26.47
C GLU A 163 -1.81 -7.00 26.65
N VAL A 164 -1.06 -6.58 25.62
CA VAL A 164 -0.32 -5.32 25.62
C VAL A 164 -1.28 -4.12 25.75
N GLY A 165 -2.39 -4.17 25.03
CA GLY A 165 -3.44 -3.16 25.08
C GLY A 165 -4.08 -3.01 26.48
N SER A 166 -4.40 -4.11 27.15
CA SER A 166 -5.09 -4.10 28.45
C SER A 166 -4.25 -3.50 29.56
N ARG A 167 -2.92 -3.54 29.44
CA ARG A 167 -1.98 -2.84 30.34
C ARG A 167 -1.56 -1.45 29.82
N ASN A 168 -2.32 -0.89 28.88
CA ASN A 168 -2.14 0.45 28.34
C ASN A 168 -0.81 0.66 27.57
N GLY A 169 -0.22 -0.42 27.04
CA GLY A 169 1.05 -0.40 26.31
C GLY A 169 0.95 0.29 24.95
N LEU A 170 -0.23 0.25 24.30
CA LEU A 170 -0.44 0.78 22.94
C LEU A 170 -1.00 2.21 22.89
N ARG A 171 -1.07 2.92 24.02
CA ARG A 171 -1.68 4.26 24.14
C ARG A 171 -1.06 5.36 23.27
N HIS A 172 0.18 5.15 22.79
CA HIS A 172 0.87 6.11 21.94
C HIS A 172 0.58 5.90 20.45
N LEU A 173 0.05 4.74 20.08
CA LEU A 173 -0.25 4.38 18.69
C LEU A 173 -1.46 5.18 18.21
N ARG A 174 -1.24 6.05 17.23
CA ARG A 174 -2.24 6.93 16.60
C ARG A 174 -2.77 6.35 15.29
N ALA A 175 -2.03 5.49 14.60
CA ALA A 175 -2.54 4.80 13.42
C ALA A 175 -1.75 3.55 13.04
N LEU A 176 -2.43 2.69 12.30
CA LEU A 176 -1.89 1.53 11.60
C LEU A 176 -2.04 1.75 10.09
N PHE A 177 -0.94 2.00 9.39
CA PHE A 177 -0.93 2.16 7.93
C PHE A 177 -0.68 0.84 7.22
N LEU A 178 -1.43 0.61 6.14
CA LEU A 178 -1.32 -0.55 5.28
C LEU A 178 -0.92 -0.12 3.87
N ALA A 179 0.07 -0.83 3.30
CA ALA A 179 0.62 -0.52 1.98
C ALA A 179 1.15 -1.78 1.28
N GLY A 180 1.38 -1.66 -0.03
CA GLY A 180 2.12 -2.64 -0.84
C GLY A 180 1.24 -3.72 -1.49
N GLU A 181 0.02 -3.89 -1.01
CA GLU A 181 -0.99 -4.77 -1.60
C GLU A 181 -2.38 -4.30 -1.15
N ARG A 182 -3.42 -4.92 -1.71
CA ARG A 182 -4.79 -4.56 -1.38
C ARG A 182 -5.14 -4.96 0.06
N SER A 183 -5.63 -4.00 0.83
CA SER A 183 -6.13 -4.23 2.18
C SER A 183 -7.55 -4.81 2.17
N GLU A 184 -7.74 -5.92 2.88
CA GLU A 184 -9.04 -6.58 2.98
C GLU A 184 -9.99 -5.81 3.91
N PRO A 185 -11.24 -5.53 3.50
CA PRO A 185 -12.17 -4.79 4.36
C PRO A 185 -12.35 -5.42 5.77
N SER A 186 -12.28 -6.75 5.85
CA SER A 186 -12.39 -7.50 7.11
C SER A 186 -11.19 -7.26 8.04
N ILE A 187 -9.96 -7.25 7.51
CA ILE A 187 -8.75 -7.01 8.32
C ILE A 187 -8.73 -5.57 8.83
N VAL A 188 -9.09 -4.61 7.97
CA VAL A 188 -9.19 -3.18 8.31
C VAL A 188 -10.22 -2.98 9.42
N THR A 189 -11.43 -3.53 9.26
CA THR A 189 -12.52 -3.39 10.24
C THR A 189 -12.17 -4.05 11.57
N MET A 190 -11.52 -5.20 11.55
CA MET A 190 -11.13 -5.92 12.77
C MET A 190 -10.08 -5.15 13.57
N TYR A 191 -9.00 -4.70 12.93
CA TYR A 191 -7.97 -3.91 13.59
C TYR A 191 -8.48 -2.53 14.01
N GLN A 192 -9.40 -1.93 13.25
CA GLN A 192 -10.02 -0.65 13.64
C GLN A 192 -10.72 -0.77 15.00
N LYS A 193 -11.49 -1.84 15.24
CA LYS A 193 -12.13 -2.11 16.54
C LYS A 193 -11.12 -2.30 17.67
N LEU A 194 -10.00 -2.97 17.40
CA LEU A 194 -8.93 -3.15 18.37
C LEU A 194 -8.25 -1.82 18.71
N LEU A 195 -7.97 -0.98 17.70
CA LEU A 195 -7.39 0.34 17.87
C LEU A 195 -8.30 1.23 18.74
N GLU A 196 -9.60 1.26 18.44
CA GLU A 196 -10.59 2.03 19.22
C GLU A 196 -10.61 1.68 20.72
N GLN A 197 -10.33 0.42 21.05
CA GLN A 197 -10.40 -0.06 22.42
C GLN A 197 -9.09 0.14 23.20
N TYR A 198 -7.92 -0.01 22.57
CA TYR A 198 -6.65 -0.18 23.28
C TYR A 198 -5.57 0.85 22.93
N THR A 199 -5.82 1.77 22.00
CA THR A 199 -4.80 2.68 21.47
C THR A 199 -5.16 4.14 21.68
N ALA A 200 -4.43 5.08 21.08
CA ALA A 200 -4.70 6.50 21.27
C ALA A 200 -6.13 6.87 20.83
N PRO A 201 -6.80 7.82 21.50
CA PRO A 201 -8.12 8.27 21.09
C PRO A 201 -8.15 8.73 19.63
N GLY A 202 -9.08 8.18 18.87
CA GLY A 202 -9.23 8.50 17.45
C GLY A 202 -8.23 7.79 16.52
N ALA A 203 -7.52 6.76 17.00
CA ALA A 203 -6.61 5.99 16.16
C ALA A 203 -7.33 5.26 15.02
N GLN A 204 -6.64 5.15 13.88
CA GLN A 204 -7.23 4.62 12.64
C GLN A 204 -6.36 3.57 11.96
N VAL A 205 -7.01 2.63 11.27
CA VAL A 205 -6.38 1.78 10.26
C VAL A 205 -6.52 2.46 8.89
N ILE A 206 -5.40 2.78 8.25
CA ILE A 206 -5.36 3.61 7.04
C ILE A 206 -4.67 2.85 5.92
N ASP A 207 -5.42 2.49 4.89
CA ASP A 207 -4.85 1.96 3.66
C ASP A 207 -4.29 3.11 2.81
N ASN A 208 -3.14 2.90 2.19
CA ASN A 208 -2.53 3.84 1.26
C ASN A 208 -1.96 3.12 0.03
N TRP A 209 -1.97 3.79 -1.12
CA TRP A 209 -1.51 3.23 -2.39
C TRP A 209 -0.41 4.07 -2.99
N TRP A 210 0.64 3.38 -3.44
CA TRP A 210 1.83 3.95 -4.06
C TRP A 210 2.78 2.88 -4.59
N SER A 211 3.82 3.32 -5.28
CA SER A 211 4.80 2.47 -5.95
C SER A 211 6.23 2.97 -5.77
N SER A 212 7.20 2.20 -6.28
CA SER A 212 8.60 2.63 -6.29
C SER A 212 8.79 3.88 -7.15
N GLU A 213 8.04 3.97 -8.23
CA GLU A 213 7.99 5.08 -9.16
C GLU A 213 7.50 6.37 -8.49
N SER A 214 6.42 6.30 -7.69
CA SER A 214 5.89 7.50 -7.01
C SER A 214 6.71 7.95 -5.81
N GLY A 215 7.51 7.07 -5.20
CA GLY A 215 8.43 7.39 -4.09
C GLY A 215 7.78 7.75 -2.76
N SER A 216 6.49 8.11 -2.76
CA SER A 216 5.64 8.37 -1.60
C SER A 216 4.19 7.96 -1.89
N PRO A 217 3.31 7.87 -0.86
CA PRO A 217 1.88 7.65 -0.99
C PRO A 217 1.24 8.55 -2.05
N ILE A 218 0.58 7.93 -3.03
CA ILE A 218 -0.21 8.60 -4.07
C ILE A 218 -1.60 8.93 -3.50
N SER A 219 -2.14 8.03 -2.69
CA SER A 219 -3.40 8.23 -1.97
C SER A 219 -3.31 7.71 -0.53
N GLY A 220 -4.13 8.28 0.35
CA GLY A 220 -4.29 7.86 1.74
C GLY A 220 -5.24 8.79 2.49
N ILE A 221 -5.39 8.60 3.80
CA ILE A 221 -6.12 9.55 4.66
C ILE A 221 -5.15 10.20 5.64
N ALA A 222 -5.10 11.52 5.61
CA ALA A 222 -4.13 12.30 6.35
C ALA A 222 -4.49 12.46 7.82
N LEU A 223 -3.54 12.13 8.70
CA LEU A 223 -3.64 12.39 10.14
C LEU A 223 -3.42 13.86 10.49
N SER A 224 -2.72 14.63 9.64
CA SER A 224 -2.47 16.05 9.86
C SER A 224 -2.63 16.85 8.56
N ALA A 225 -3.84 16.80 7.99
CA ALA A 225 -4.18 17.57 6.78
C ALA A 225 -3.86 19.09 6.85
N PRO A 226 -3.96 19.80 8.00
CA PRO A 226 -3.59 21.22 8.08
C PRO A 226 -2.13 21.53 7.69
N VAL A 227 -1.22 20.56 7.79
CA VAL A 227 0.19 20.69 7.33
C VAL A 227 0.27 21.13 5.88
N GLY A 228 -0.71 20.75 5.05
CA GLY A 228 -0.75 21.14 3.63
C GLY A 228 -0.99 22.63 3.41
N ARG A 229 -1.46 23.37 4.43
CA ARG A 229 -1.61 24.84 4.39
C ARG A 229 -0.50 25.55 5.14
N ASP A 230 -0.09 25.00 6.29
CA ASP A 230 1.01 25.51 7.09
C ASP A 230 1.82 24.33 7.64
N HIS A 231 3.05 24.18 7.12
CA HIS A 231 3.97 23.08 7.40
C HIS A 231 4.48 23.02 8.85
N GLN A 232 4.27 24.10 9.62
CA GLN A 232 4.65 24.17 11.03
C GLN A 232 3.55 23.68 11.97
N LEU A 233 2.32 23.48 11.46
CA LEU A 233 1.22 22.98 12.27
C LEU A 233 1.49 21.53 12.71
N LYS A 234 1.19 21.28 13.99
CA LYS A 234 1.23 19.95 14.63
C LYS A 234 -0.16 19.46 15.02
N ALA A 235 -1.19 19.96 14.34
CA ALA A 235 -2.57 19.68 14.68
C ALA A 235 -2.97 18.25 14.23
N HIS A 236 -3.40 17.43 15.18
CA HIS A 236 -4.07 16.17 14.92
C HIS A 236 -5.58 16.43 14.87
N ASN A 237 -6.05 16.88 13.70
CA ASN A 237 -7.49 17.05 13.48
C ASN A 237 -8.14 15.69 13.25
N LYS A 238 -9.45 15.60 13.50
CA LYS A 238 -10.23 14.40 13.18
C LYS A 238 -10.03 14.07 11.68
N PRO A 239 -9.42 12.92 11.34
CA PRO A 239 -9.22 12.56 9.95
C PRO A 239 -10.54 12.33 9.23
N LEU A 240 -10.48 12.29 7.90
CA LEU A 240 -11.62 11.87 7.10
C LEU A 240 -12.04 10.43 7.45
N LEU A 241 -13.28 10.08 7.12
CA LEU A 241 -13.80 8.74 7.37
C LEU A 241 -13.05 7.69 6.56
N ILE A 242 -12.57 6.63 7.23
CA ILE A 242 -12.00 5.48 6.53
C ILE A 242 -13.11 4.70 5.84
N LYS A 243 -12.90 4.38 4.56
CA LYS A 243 -13.74 3.44 3.80
C LYS A 243 -12.96 2.13 3.63
N PRO A 244 -13.29 1.05 4.35
CA PRO A 244 -12.60 -0.23 4.17
C PRO A 244 -12.62 -0.70 2.72
N GLY A 245 -11.44 -1.02 2.18
CA GLY A 245 -11.24 -1.40 0.77
C GLY A 245 -10.92 -0.24 -0.18
N SER A 246 -10.87 1.00 0.33
CA SER A 246 -10.32 2.17 -0.38
C SER A 246 -8.93 2.51 0.15
N ALA A 247 -8.06 2.93 -0.77
CA ALA A 247 -6.72 3.46 -0.47
C ALA A 247 -6.74 4.97 -0.13
N GLY A 248 -7.86 5.50 0.37
CA GLY A 248 -8.01 6.89 0.78
C GLY A 248 -8.21 7.87 -0.39
N LYS A 249 -7.77 9.12 -0.21
CA LYS A 249 -7.90 10.19 -1.20
C LYS A 249 -6.54 10.56 -1.80
N PRO A 250 -6.49 11.13 -3.02
CA PRO A 250 -5.25 11.59 -3.62
C PRO A 250 -4.48 12.55 -2.71
N MET A 251 -3.18 12.35 -2.61
CA MET A 251 -2.25 13.19 -1.85
C MET A 251 -1.94 14.48 -2.62
N PRO A 252 -1.64 15.60 -1.93
CA PRO A 252 -1.18 16.82 -2.59
C PRO A 252 0.02 16.54 -3.51
N GLY A 253 -0.07 17.03 -4.75
CA GLY A 253 0.95 16.83 -5.79
C GLY A 253 0.69 15.66 -6.73
N PHE A 254 -0.27 14.76 -6.44
CA PHE A 254 -0.68 13.71 -7.35
C PHE A 254 -2.07 14.01 -7.93
N ASP A 255 -2.13 14.30 -9.24
CA ASP A 255 -3.40 14.41 -9.97
C ASP A 255 -3.84 13.03 -10.46
N VAL A 256 -4.57 12.29 -9.61
CA VAL A 256 -5.02 10.93 -9.89
C VAL A 256 -6.33 10.94 -10.68
N ARG A 257 -6.35 10.25 -11.82
CA ARG A 257 -7.51 10.11 -12.71
C ARG A 257 -7.83 8.67 -13.02
N THR A 258 -9.05 8.43 -13.47
CA THR A 258 -9.50 7.17 -14.04
C THR A 258 -9.88 7.40 -15.49
N VAL A 259 -9.28 6.63 -16.40
CA VAL A 259 -9.48 6.77 -17.85
C VAL A 259 -9.88 5.46 -18.52
N ASP A 260 -10.54 5.54 -19.66
CA ASP A 260 -10.76 4.40 -20.55
C ASP A 260 -9.45 3.96 -21.24
N ASP A 261 -9.52 3.04 -22.20
CA ASP A 261 -8.31 2.54 -22.88
C ASP A 261 -7.76 3.54 -23.90
N GLU A 262 -8.59 4.48 -24.34
CA GLU A 262 -8.25 5.58 -25.23
C GLU A 262 -7.65 6.79 -24.48
N GLY A 263 -7.67 6.78 -23.14
CA GLY A 263 -7.12 7.84 -22.29
C GLY A 263 -8.08 9.01 -22.03
N ASN A 264 -9.38 8.81 -22.24
CA ASN A 264 -10.44 9.75 -21.87
C ASN A 264 -10.90 9.48 -20.44
N GLU A 265 -11.12 10.55 -19.66
CA GLU A 265 -11.60 10.41 -18.29
C GLU A 265 -13.00 9.77 -18.25
N VAL A 266 -13.15 8.75 -17.41
CA VAL A 266 -14.45 8.12 -17.12
C VAL A 266 -15.15 8.83 -15.97
N LYS A 267 -16.46 8.61 -15.83
CA LYS A 267 -17.22 9.21 -14.72
C LYS A 267 -16.81 8.59 -13.38
N ARG A 268 -17.01 9.34 -12.29
CA ARG A 268 -16.84 8.80 -10.93
C ARG A 268 -17.70 7.55 -10.74
N GLY A 269 -17.17 6.62 -9.95
CA GLY A 269 -17.73 5.28 -9.72
C GLY A 269 -17.58 4.32 -10.90
N GLN A 270 -17.05 4.74 -12.05
CA GLN A 270 -16.77 3.84 -13.17
C GLN A 270 -15.36 3.27 -13.09
N MET A 271 -15.23 2.01 -13.51
CA MET A 271 -13.95 1.33 -13.62
C MET A 271 -13.13 1.90 -14.78
N GLY A 272 -11.84 2.10 -14.56
CA GLY A 272 -10.90 2.53 -15.60
C GLY A 272 -9.45 2.21 -15.23
N ASN A 273 -8.54 2.56 -16.13
CA ASN A 273 -7.12 2.59 -15.85
C ASN A 273 -6.84 3.77 -14.91
N ILE A 274 -6.13 3.52 -13.81
CA ILE A 274 -5.71 4.59 -12.92
C ILE A 274 -4.46 5.21 -13.52
N VAL A 275 -4.46 6.53 -13.65
CA VAL A 275 -3.36 7.28 -14.25
C VAL A 275 -3.05 8.51 -13.43
N MET A 276 -1.86 9.06 -13.62
CA MET A 276 -1.44 10.31 -12.98
C MET A 276 -1.22 11.40 -14.04
N GLY A 277 -1.72 12.60 -13.75
CA GLY A 277 -1.40 13.82 -14.49
C GLY A 277 0.06 14.21 -14.32
N ILE A 278 0.59 14.87 -15.35
CA ILE A 278 1.92 15.48 -15.33
C ILE A 278 1.81 17.00 -15.06
N PRO A 279 2.75 17.61 -14.31
CA PRO A 279 3.90 16.98 -13.66
C PRO A 279 3.49 16.12 -12.44
N LEU A 280 4.29 15.08 -12.14
CA LEU A 280 4.12 14.29 -10.92
C LEU A 280 4.51 15.08 -9.67
N ALA A 281 4.13 14.56 -8.50
CA ALA A 281 4.60 15.09 -7.22
C ALA A 281 6.14 15.13 -7.16
N PRO A 282 6.75 15.95 -6.28
CA PRO A 282 8.22 16.05 -6.19
C PRO A 282 8.95 14.73 -5.93
N THR A 283 8.28 13.75 -5.32
CA THR A 283 8.76 12.39 -5.08
C THR A 283 8.57 11.45 -6.24
N GLY A 284 7.87 11.82 -7.31
CA GLY A 284 7.67 11.03 -8.52
C GLY A 284 8.97 10.86 -9.30
N LEU A 285 9.07 9.74 -10.03
CA LEU A 285 10.20 9.51 -10.94
C LEU A 285 10.21 10.52 -12.09
N THR A 286 11.40 10.90 -12.53
CA THR A 286 11.60 11.73 -13.72
C THR A 286 12.09 10.90 -14.91
N THR A 287 12.76 9.77 -14.64
CA THR A 287 13.33 8.87 -15.65
C THR A 287 13.65 7.48 -15.07
N LEU A 288 14.09 6.55 -15.92
CA LEU A 288 14.80 5.33 -15.54
C LEU A 288 16.29 5.50 -15.78
N PHE A 289 17.12 5.00 -14.86
CA PHE A 289 18.57 5.14 -14.91
C PHE A 289 19.15 4.52 -16.19
N GLY A 290 19.65 5.38 -17.08
CA GLY A 290 20.25 4.99 -18.35
C GLY A 290 19.26 4.45 -19.40
N ASP A 291 17.95 4.64 -19.22
CA ASP A 291 16.93 4.00 -20.06
C ASP A 291 15.66 4.86 -20.28
N GLU A 292 15.85 6.01 -20.94
CA GLU A 292 14.78 6.95 -21.30
C GLU A 292 13.71 6.33 -22.22
N GLU A 293 14.14 5.48 -23.17
CA GLU A 293 13.22 4.85 -24.12
C GLU A 293 12.24 3.93 -23.39
N ARG A 294 12.72 3.17 -22.41
CA ARG A 294 11.86 2.31 -21.59
C ARG A 294 11.00 3.10 -20.62
N PHE A 295 11.47 4.24 -20.12
CA PHE A 295 10.63 5.16 -19.36
C PHE A 295 9.43 5.60 -20.21
N TYR A 296 9.67 6.11 -21.42
CA TYR A 296 8.60 6.53 -22.32
C TYR A 296 7.66 5.38 -22.68
N LYS A 297 8.19 4.23 -23.10
CA LYS A 297 7.38 3.05 -23.47
C LYS A 297 6.56 2.50 -22.30
N GLY A 298 7.15 2.47 -21.10
CA GLY A 298 6.56 1.85 -19.93
C GLY A 298 5.52 2.70 -19.21
N TYR A 299 5.64 4.03 -19.26
CA TYR A 299 4.82 4.92 -18.45
C TYR A 299 4.01 5.94 -19.26
N MET A 300 4.41 6.27 -20.49
CA MET A 300 3.78 7.38 -21.24
C MET A 300 3.12 6.94 -22.55
N LYS A 301 3.70 5.96 -23.24
CA LYS A 301 3.32 5.59 -24.61
C LYS A 301 1.87 5.14 -24.73
N ARG A 302 1.36 4.35 -23.76
CA ARG A 302 -0.01 3.79 -23.82
C ARG A 302 -1.08 4.87 -23.99
N PHE A 303 -0.88 6.03 -23.37
CA PHE A 303 -1.80 7.16 -23.42
C PHE A 303 -1.22 8.35 -24.18
N ASN A 304 -0.37 8.08 -25.18
CA ASN A 304 0.22 9.09 -26.07
C ASN A 304 0.90 10.25 -25.33
N GLY A 305 1.49 9.99 -24.16
CA GLY A 305 2.16 11.00 -23.34
C GLY A 305 1.25 11.95 -22.56
N LYS A 306 -0.08 11.80 -22.66
CA LYS A 306 -1.05 12.61 -21.90
C LYS A 306 -1.02 12.31 -20.40
N TRP A 307 -0.77 11.04 -20.05
CA TRP A 307 -0.80 10.55 -18.68
C TRP A 307 0.43 9.69 -18.36
N ILE A 308 0.73 9.58 -17.07
CA ILE A 308 1.59 8.51 -16.54
C ILE A 308 0.70 7.31 -16.22
N ASP A 309 0.93 6.20 -16.92
CA ASP A 309 0.32 4.90 -16.64
C ASP A 309 0.91 4.32 -15.35
N THR A 310 0.06 4.03 -14.37
CA THR A 310 0.48 3.40 -13.11
C THR A 310 0.58 1.88 -13.24
N GLY A 311 -0.05 1.30 -14.27
CA GLY A 311 -0.24 -0.14 -14.41
C GLY A 311 -1.32 -0.73 -13.49
N ASP A 312 -2.10 0.12 -12.81
CA ASP A 312 -3.20 -0.26 -11.93
C ASP A 312 -4.56 0.12 -12.53
N ALA A 313 -5.58 -0.65 -12.19
CA ALA A 313 -6.95 -0.39 -12.57
C ALA A 313 -7.87 -0.33 -11.35
N GLY A 314 -8.88 0.52 -11.45
CA GLY A 314 -9.77 0.79 -10.34
C GLY A 314 -10.76 1.91 -10.63
N MET A 315 -11.23 2.55 -9.57
CA MET A 315 -12.21 3.63 -9.67
C MET A 315 -11.97 4.72 -8.63
N ILE A 316 -12.41 5.94 -8.94
CA ILE A 316 -12.57 7.03 -7.98
C ILE A 316 -14.05 7.16 -7.70
N ASP A 317 -14.47 6.99 -6.44
CA ASP A 317 -15.89 7.08 -6.09
C ASP A 317 -16.41 8.53 -6.05
N GLU A 318 -17.72 8.70 -5.87
CA GLU A 318 -18.35 10.03 -5.85
C GLU A 318 -17.77 10.96 -4.78
N ASP A 319 -17.30 10.42 -3.66
CA ASP A 319 -16.68 11.18 -2.57
C ASP A 319 -15.18 11.45 -2.81
N GLY A 320 -14.63 10.97 -3.93
CA GLY A 320 -13.23 11.14 -4.33
C GLY A 320 -12.27 10.15 -3.67
N TYR A 321 -12.75 9.01 -3.18
CA TYR A 321 -11.88 7.94 -2.67
C TYR A 321 -11.38 7.06 -3.80
N VAL A 322 -10.10 6.72 -3.75
CA VAL A 322 -9.43 5.83 -4.69
C VAL A 322 -9.63 4.38 -4.27
N HIS A 323 -10.05 3.54 -5.19
CA HIS A 323 -10.26 2.11 -4.99
C HIS A 323 -9.40 1.34 -6.01
N ILE A 324 -8.33 0.71 -5.54
CA ILE A 324 -7.45 -0.14 -6.37
C ILE A 324 -8.03 -1.55 -6.42
N MET A 325 -8.31 -2.04 -7.62
CA MET A 325 -9.02 -3.31 -7.81
C MET A 325 -8.08 -4.41 -8.30
N SER A 326 -7.26 -4.13 -9.31
CA SER A 326 -6.32 -5.08 -9.91
C SER A 326 -5.16 -4.35 -10.60
N ARG A 327 -4.13 -5.10 -11.00
CA ARG A 327 -3.21 -4.63 -12.04
C ARG A 327 -3.96 -4.61 -13.36
N SER A 328 -3.67 -3.62 -14.20
CA SER A 328 -4.29 -3.52 -15.53
C SER A 328 -4.01 -4.76 -16.39
N ASP A 329 -2.85 -5.38 -16.21
CA ASP A 329 -2.44 -6.64 -16.87
C ASP A 329 -3.20 -7.87 -16.34
N ASP A 330 -3.79 -7.78 -15.13
CA ASP A 330 -4.54 -8.85 -14.46
C ASP A 330 -6.07 -8.71 -14.67
N ILE A 331 -6.55 -7.73 -15.44
CA ILE A 331 -7.98 -7.64 -15.78
C ILE A 331 -8.33 -8.75 -16.76
N ILE A 332 -9.30 -9.58 -16.37
CA ILE A 332 -9.84 -10.62 -17.25
C ILE A 332 -11.14 -10.15 -17.87
N ASN A 333 -11.28 -10.35 -19.18
CA ASN A 333 -12.54 -10.17 -19.89
C ASN A 333 -13.24 -11.52 -19.99
N VAL A 334 -14.42 -11.63 -19.38
CA VAL A 334 -15.28 -12.81 -19.47
C VAL A 334 -16.58 -12.39 -20.14
N ALA A 335 -16.83 -12.87 -21.35
CA ALA A 335 -18.05 -12.57 -22.12
C ALA A 335 -18.38 -11.07 -22.16
N ALA A 336 -17.42 -10.25 -22.60
CA ALA A 336 -17.49 -8.78 -22.72
C ALA A 336 -17.66 -7.99 -21.41
N HIS A 337 -17.53 -8.64 -20.24
CA HIS A 337 -17.50 -7.97 -18.94
C HIS A 337 -16.07 -7.97 -18.38
N ARG A 338 -15.58 -6.78 -17.99
CA ARG A 338 -14.32 -6.62 -17.26
C ARG A 338 -14.47 -7.12 -15.83
N PHE A 339 -13.73 -8.14 -15.44
CA PHE A 339 -13.66 -8.59 -14.06
C PHE A 339 -12.29 -8.24 -13.49
N SER A 340 -12.32 -7.59 -12.32
CA SER A 340 -11.15 -7.54 -11.46
C SER A 340 -10.99 -8.89 -10.77
N ILE A 341 -9.77 -9.42 -10.83
CA ILE A 341 -9.37 -10.61 -10.08
C ILE A 341 -9.30 -10.28 -8.57
N GLY A 342 -8.70 -9.13 -8.23
CA GLY A 342 -8.53 -8.68 -6.85
C GLY A 342 -9.84 -8.25 -6.20
N LYS A 343 -9.92 -8.41 -4.87
CA LYS A 343 -11.07 -8.17 -3.96
C LYS A 343 -11.84 -6.82 -4.29
N SER A 344 -13.13 -6.62 -3.97
CA SER A 344 -14.01 -5.48 -4.38
C SER A 344 -15.12 -5.21 -3.36
N PRO A 345 -15.38 -3.96 -2.95
CA PRO A 345 -16.19 -3.65 -1.76
C PRO A 345 -17.73 -3.66 -1.94
N LEU A 346 -18.27 -4.02 -3.11
CA LEU A 346 -19.71 -3.81 -3.40
C LEU A 346 -20.65 -4.97 -3.00
N LEU A 347 -20.53 -5.50 -1.78
CA LEU A 347 -21.52 -6.41 -1.19
C LEU A 347 -21.73 -6.08 0.29
N THR A 348 -22.76 -5.30 0.59
CA THR A 348 -23.39 -5.30 1.92
C THR A 348 -23.97 -6.70 2.19
N PRO A 349 -23.72 -7.34 3.35
CA PRO A 349 -24.36 -8.61 3.67
C PRO A 349 -25.87 -8.41 3.79
N LEU A 350 -26.64 -9.25 3.09
CA LEU A 350 -28.08 -9.37 3.33
C LEU A 350 -28.29 -9.86 4.78
N PRO A 351 -29.24 -9.28 5.54
CA PRO A 351 -29.64 -9.89 6.81
C PRO A 351 -30.26 -11.27 6.53
N PRO A 352 -30.14 -12.23 7.46
CA PRO A 352 -30.82 -13.51 7.33
C PRO A 352 -32.33 -13.28 7.31
N LEU A 353 -32.99 -13.73 6.24
CA LEU A 353 -34.45 -13.77 6.14
C LEU A 353 -35.02 -14.59 7.32
N PRO A 354 -35.87 -14.02 8.20
CA PRO A 354 -36.77 -14.84 8.98
C PRO A 354 -37.93 -15.26 8.07
N SER A 355 -38.29 -16.53 8.18
CA SER A 355 -39.55 -17.10 7.70
C SER A 355 -40.73 -16.22 8.08
N LEU A 356 -41.42 -15.63 7.10
CA LEU A 356 -42.84 -15.25 7.09
C LEU A 356 -43.18 -14.48 5.79
N LEU A 357 -43.37 -15.23 4.70
CA LEU A 357 -44.40 -14.88 3.70
C LEU A 357 -45.68 -15.50 4.25
N PRO A 358 -46.66 -14.72 4.74
CA PRO A 358 -47.63 -14.16 3.80
C PRO A 358 -48.38 -12.92 4.33
N PHE A 359 -47.92 -11.68 4.13
CA PHE A 359 -48.82 -10.52 4.23
C PHE A 359 -48.35 -9.35 3.35
N LEU A 360 -49.29 -8.86 2.54
CA LEU A 360 -49.37 -7.56 1.86
C LEU A 360 -48.67 -7.36 0.50
N PRO A 361 -49.43 -7.56 -0.60
CA PRO A 361 -49.49 -6.63 -1.70
C PRO A 361 -50.47 -5.50 -1.33
N GLN A 362 -50.02 -4.45 -0.67
CA GLN A 362 -50.71 -3.17 -0.52
C GLN A 362 -49.77 -2.21 0.23
N ILE A 363 -49.76 -0.94 -0.19
CA ILE A 363 -48.94 0.18 0.28
C ILE A 363 -47.74 0.46 -0.68
N PHE A 364 -47.89 1.55 -1.45
CA PHE A 364 -46.98 2.21 -2.42
C PHE A 364 -47.15 1.86 -3.92
N PRO A 365 -47.94 2.66 -4.68
CA PRO A 365 -48.14 2.48 -6.13
C PRO A 365 -47.11 3.19 -7.03
N HIS A 366 -46.03 3.79 -6.50
CA HIS A 366 -45.03 4.49 -7.33
C HIS A 366 -43.60 4.33 -6.80
N GLN A 367 -42.93 3.25 -7.21
CA GLN A 367 -41.47 3.25 -7.30
C GLN A 367 -41.06 2.80 -8.70
N ARG A 368 -40.34 3.69 -9.39
CA ARG A 368 -39.65 3.40 -10.65
C ARG A 368 -38.74 2.21 -10.42
N TYR A 369 -38.90 1.18 -11.25
CA TYR A 369 -37.95 0.07 -11.36
C TYR A 369 -36.55 0.64 -11.59
N PHE A 370 -35.70 0.58 -10.55
CA PHE A 370 -34.27 0.73 -10.71
C PHE A 370 -33.80 -0.43 -11.59
N LYS A 371 -33.37 -0.12 -12.82
CA LYS A 371 -32.68 -1.08 -13.69
C LYS A 371 -31.48 -1.65 -12.92
N PRO A 372 -31.26 -2.98 -12.93
CA PRO A 372 -30.07 -3.56 -12.33
C PRO A 372 -28.85 -3.11 -13.13
N THR A 373 -27.98 -2.31 -12.51
CA THR A 373 -26.58 -2.15 -12.95
C THR A 373 -25.87 -3.51 -12.83
N PRO A 374 -25.03 -3.92 -13.80
CA PRO A 374 -24.30 -5.17 -13.70
C PRO A 374 -23.31 -5.06 -12.53
N ARG A 375 -23.51 -5.88 -11.49
CA ARG A 375 -22.63 -5.91 -10.31
C ARG A 375 -21.33 -6.64 -10.67
N GLN A 376 -20.26 -5.90 -10.99
CA GLN A 376 -18.91 -6.43 -11.11
C GLN A 376 -18.26 -6.51 -9.71
N GLY A 377 -18.47 -7.64 -9.04
CA GLY A 377 -17.75 -8.01 -7.83
C GLY A 377 -16.46 -8.75 -8.18
N SER A 378 -15.45 -8.60 -7.32
CA SER A 378 -14.18 -9.32 -7.40
C SER A 378 -14.33 -10.79 -7.04
N ILE A 379 -13.63 -11.66 -7.75
CA ILE A 379 -13.72 -13.10 -7.52
C ILE A 379 -13.02 -13.50 -6.22
N GLU A 380 -11.85 -12.94 -5.93
CA GLU A 380 -11.10 -13.25 -4.70
C GLU A 380 -11.84 -12.85 -3.42
N GLN A 381 -12.65 -11.79 -3.42
CA GLN A 381 -13.37 -11.40 -2.19
C GLN A 381 -14.51 -12.34 -1.90
N ALA A 382 -15.24 -12.76 -2.94
CA ALA A 382 -16.29 -13.75 -2.79
C ALA A 382 -15.72 -15.04 -2.19
N ILE A 383 -14.57 -15.48 -2.70
CA ILE A 383 -13.85 -16.65 -2.20
C ILE A 383 -13.38 -16.42 -0.75
N SER A 384 -12.63 -15.34 -0.50
CA SER A 384 -12.09 -15.03 0.83
C SER A 384 -13.14 -14.72 1.90
N SER A 385 -14.40 -14.53 1.55
CA SER A 385 -15.48 -14.38 2.53
C SER A 385 -15.87 -15.70 3.22
N HIS A 386 -15.44 -16.85 2.67
CA HIS A 386 -15.71 -18.15 3.25
C HIS A 386 -14.81 -18.40 4.50
N PRO A 387 -15.37 -18.82 5.66
CA PRO A 387 -14.62 -18.93 6.92
C PRO A 387 -13.41 -19.88 6.89
N SER A 388 -13.49 -20.93 6.06
CA SER A 388 -12.42 -21.94 5.94
C SER A 388 -11.26 -21.53 5.03
N ILE A 389 -11.30 -20.33 4.42
CA ILE A 389 -10.27 -19.86 3.49
C ILE A 389 -9.34 -18.89 4.22
N ALA A 390 -8.05 -19.20 4.22
CA ALA A 390 -7.00 -18.33 4.75
C ALA A 390 -6.59 -17.29 3.70
N GLU A 391 -6.30 -17.75 2.48
CA GLU A 391 -5.85 -16.91 1.37
C GLU A 391 -6.36 -17.49 0.06
N CYS A 392 -6.54 -16.65 -0.96
CA CYS A 392 -6.78 -17.09 -2.31
C CYS A 392 -6.11 -16.16 -3.31
N ALA A 393 -5.71 -16.70 -4.45
CA ALA A 393 -5.25 -15.95 -5.61
C ALA A 393 -6.04 -16.43 -6.83
N VAL A 394 -6.62 -15.53 -7.60
CA VAL A 394 -7.31 -15.88 -8.84
C VAL A 394 -6.43 -15.46 -10.02
N VAL A 395 -6.48 -16.22 -11.11
CA VAL A 395 -5.80 -15.89 -12.37
C VAL A 395 -6.78 -16.08 -13.53
N GLY A 396 -6.57 -15.36 -14.62
CA GLY A 396 -7.25 -15.63 -15.88
C GLY A 396 -6.57 -16.75 -16.64
N ILE A 397 -7.31 -17.78 -17.02
CA ILE A 397 -6.86 -18.77 -18.01
C ILE A 397 -7.54 -18.48 -19.36
N PRO A 398 -6.83 -18.55 -20.50
CA PRO A 398 -7.44 -18.36 -21.81
C PRO A 398 -8.60 -19.34 -22.05
N ASP A 399 -9.71 -18.86 -22.60
CA ASP A 399 -10.87 -19.67 -22.96
C ASP A 399 -11.40 -19.27 -24.35
N ALA A 400 -11.61 -20.28 -25.20
CA ALA A 400 -11.94 -20.08 -26.61
C ALA A 400 -13.31 -19.40 -26.84
N LEU A 401 -14.22 -19.46 -25.86
CA LEU A 401 -15.58 -18.91 -25.99
C LEU A 401 -15.72 -17.57 -25.26
N LYS A 402 -15.11 -17.44 -24.08
CA LYS A 402 -15.32 -16.32 -23.15
C LYS A 402 -14.18 -15.32 -23.12
N GLY A 403 -13.08 -15.60 -23.84
CA GLY A 403 -11.82 -14.85 -23.78
C GLY A 403 -10.96 -15.37 -22.63
N HIS A 404 -11.45 -15.23 -21.41
CA HIS A 404 -10.81 -15.80 -20.22
C HIS A 404 -11.83 -16.52 -19.32
N LEU A 405 -11.37 -17.52 -18.58
CA LEU A 405 -12.05 -18.10 -17.43
C LEU A 405 -11.26 -17.77 -16.15
N PRO A 406 -11.93 -17.45 -15.04
CA PRO A 406 -11.26 -17.30 -13.75
C PRO A 406 -10.86 -18.66 -13.18
N PHE A 407 -9.62 -18.78 -12.71
CA PHE A 407 -9.07 -19.95 -12.04
C PHE A 407 -8.52 -19.57 -10.67
N ALA A 408 -8.92 -20.26 -9.60
CA ALA A 408 -8.59 -19.87 -8.22
C ALA A 408 -7.64 -20.87 -7.54
N PHE A 409 -6.55 -20.36 -6.97
CA PHE A 409 -5.73 -21.04 -5.97
C PHE A 409 -6.24 -20.65 -4.58
N VAL A 410 -6.45 -21.63 -3.71
CA VAL A 410 -7.04 -21.41 -2.37
C VAL A 410 -6.20 -22.11 -1.32
N THR A 411 -5.79 -21.36 -0.29
CA THR A 411 -5.18 -21.87 0.93
C THR A 411 -6.23 -21.91 2.02
N LEU A 412 -6.42 -23.06 2.66
CA LEU A 412 -7.40 -23.22 3.74
C LEU A 412 -6.85 -22.78 5.09
N SER A 413 -7.75 -22.34 5.98
CA SER A 413 -7.44 -21.95 7.37
C SER A 413 -6.97 -23.11 8.24
N THR A 414 -7.28 -24.35 7.85
CA THR A 414 -6.86 -25.57 8.55
C THR A 414 -6.16 -26.52 7.56
N PRO A 415 -5.01 -27.12 7.91
CA PRO A 415 -4.27 -28.02 7.00
C PRO A 415 -4.97 -29.35 6.70
N ALA A 416 -5.88 -29.81 7.56
CA ALA A 416 -6.55 -31.11 7.42
C ALA A 416 -7.80 -30.99 6.53
N HIS A 417 -7.84 -31.74 5.42
CA HIS A 417 -9.03 -31.88 4.59
C HIS A 417 -9.18 -33.32 4.06
N PRO A 418 -10.39 -33.90 4.03
CA PRO A 418 -10.60 -35.33 3.72
C PRO A 418 -10.39 -35.75 2.25
N ARG A 419 -10.23 -34.80 1.31
CA ARG A 419 -10.00 -35.09 -0.13
C ARG A 419 -9.10 -34.01 -0.75
N SER A 420 -8.36 -34.39 -1.80
CA SER A 420 -7.52 -33.45 -2.56
C SER A 420 -8.36 -32.31 -3.15
N ALA A 421 -7.85 -31.08 -3.05
CA ALA A 421 -8.46 -29.90 -3.66
C ALA A 421 -8.15 -29.76 -5.15
N THR A 422 -7.25 -30.59 -5.69
CA THR A 422 -6.99 -30.67 -7.14
C THR A 422 -8.06 -31.54 -7.81
N PRO A 423 -8.73 -31.04 -8.86
CA PRO A 423 -9.49 -31.90 -9.76
C PRO A 423 -8.58 -32.99 -10.34
N PRO A 424 -9.08 -34.21 -10.58
CA PRO A 424 -8.33 -35.20 -11.35
C PRO A 424 -7.95 -34.62 -12.73
N PRO A 425 -6.79 -34.98 -13.29
CA PRO A 425 -6.41 -34.51 -14.62
C PRO A 425 -7.48 -34.86 -15.64
N LEU A 426 -7.81 -33.89 -16.51
CA LEU A 426 -8.78 -34.01 -17.60
C LEU A 426 -8.33 -35.03 -18.65
#